data_AF-A0A1Q7N539-F1
#
_entry.id   AF-A0A1Q7N539-F1
#
_cell.length_a   1.000
_cell.length_b   1.000
_cell.length_c   1.000
_cell.angle_alpha   90.00
_cell.angle_beta   90.00
_cell.angle_gamma   90.00
#
_symmetry.space_group_name_H-M   'P 1'
#
loop_
_entity.id
_entity.type
_entity.pdbx_description
1 polymer ?
#
loop_
_entity_poly.entity_id
_entity_poly.type
_entity_poly.pdbx_seq_one_letter_code
_entity_poly.pdbx_strand_id
1 'polypeptide(L)'
;MSATNSGIQVRSVQLPAGPDVGKWVMKGYQADIDFANQYTGQIYEERGRGFLAMRGQAVYVPDSGRPVVIGNLQQSADELKAIIKVNDWNQVHIVARGTTIMQILNGAVTSIVVDDDTKNRQLSGLIGFQMHVGEPMKVEFRNIWLKKL
;
A
#
# COMPACT_ATOMS: atom_id res chain seq x y z
N MET A 1 -16.82 12.85 -8.34
CA MET A 1 -15.60 13.08 -7.55
C MET A 1 -14.45 12.53 -8.36
N SER A 2 -13.59 13.40 -8.88
CA SER A 2 -12.42 13.04 -9.68
C SER A 2 -11.23 12.76 -8.75
N ALA A 3 -10.54 11.64 -9.01
CA ALA A 3 -9.20 11.29 -8.54
C ALA A 3 -8.82 11.74 -7.12
N THR A 4 -9.44 11.14 -6.10
CA THR A 4 -8.95 11.23 -4.72
C THR A 4 -8.11 9.99 -4.42
N ASN A 5 -6.92 10.20 -3.88
CA ASN A 5 -5.95 9.15 -3.57
C ASN A 5 -5.49 9.28 -2.12
N SER A 6 -5.33 8.15 -1.46
CA SER A 6 -4.88 8.01 -0.09
C SER A 6 -4.11 6.68 0.01
N GLY A 7 -3.60 6.39 1.19
CA GLY A 7 -2.92 5.14 1.43
C GLY A 7 -2.51 4.98 2.88
N ILE A 8 -2.22 3.74 3.25
CA ILE A 8 -1.70 3.39 4.57
C ILE A 8 -0.23 3.02 4.39
N GLN A 9 0.64 3.88 4.89
CA GLN A 9 2.09 3.72 4.88
C GLN A 9 2.50 2.72 5.97
N VAL A 10 3.39 1.79 5.64
CA VAL A 10 3.91 0.78 6.57
C VAL A 10 5.42 0.65 6.43
N ARG A 11 6.13 0.57 7.56
CA ARG A 11 7.62 0.55 7.60
C ARG A 11 8.26 1.71 6.85
N SER A 12 7.54 2.83 6.78
CA SER A 12 7.94 4.00 6.02
C SER A 12 8.81 4.92 6.87
N VAL A 13 9.59 5.76 6.21
CA VAL A 13 10.45 6.74 6.86
C VAL A 13 9.97 8.15 6.56
N GLN A 14 9.95 9.00 7.57
CA GLN A 14 9.63 10.41 7.41
C GLN A 14 10.77 11.10 6.67
N LEU A 15 10.44 11.93 5.68
CA LEU A 15 11.42 12.74 4.97
C LEU A 15 11.74 14.01 5.78
N PRO A 16 12.99 14.52 5.71
CA PRO A 16 13.32 15.82 6.25
C PRO A 16 12.41 16.90 5.64
N ALA A 17 11.84 17.74 6.50
CA ALA A 17 11.03 18.86 6.04
C ALA A 17 11.91 19.87 5.28
N GLY A 18 11.36 20.46 4.23
CA GLY A 18 12.05 21.45 3.39
C GLY A 18 11.05 22.28 2.59
N PRO A 19 11.54 23.17 1.71
CA PRO A 19 10.68 24.06 0.91
C PRO A 19 9.56 23.31 0.16
N ASP A 20 9.88 22.13 -0.38
CA ASP A 20 8.95 21.31 -1.19
C ASP A 20 8.47 20.04 -0.46
N VAL A 21 8.84 19.85 0.81
CA VAL A 21 8.55 18.65 1.58
C VAL A 21 7.91 19.04 2.91
N GLY A 22 6.60 18.83 3.00
CA GLY A 22 5.83 19.09 4.21
C GLY A 22 6.30 18.25 5.40
N LYS A 23 6.05 18.75 6.61
CA LYS A 23 6.48 18.14 7.88
C LYS A 23 6.17 16.64 7.98
N TRP A 24 5.03 16.18 7.46
CA TRP A 24 4.55 14.81 7.64
C TRP A 24 4.73 13.91 6.42
N VAL A 25 5.48 14.37 5.42
CA VAL A 25 5.72 13.57 4.21
C VAL A 25 6.60 12.38 4.54
N MET A 26 6.21 11.22 4.04
CA MET A 26 6.91 9.96 4.21
C MET A 26 7.30 9.36 2.87
N LYS A 27 8.26 8.44 2.88
CA LYS A 27 8.54 7.52 1.77
C LYS A 27 8.54 6.07 2.28
N GLY A 28 8.18 5.12 1.43
CA GLY A 28 8.15 3.70 1.78
C GLY A 28 6.89 2.99 1.31
N TYR A 29 6.67 1.78 1.82
CA TYR A 29 5.57 0.94 1.38
C TYR A 29 4.22 1.55 1.75
N GLN A 30 3.29 1.48 0.80
CA GLN A 30 1.95 2.03 0.91
C GLN A 30 0.94 1.02 0.37
N ALA A 31 -0.07 0.74 1.18
CA ALA A 31 -1.30 0.12 0.73
C ALA A 31 -2.21 1.23 0.16
N ASP A 32 -2.35 1.29 -1.15
CA ASP A 32 -3.08 2.39 -1.80
C ASP A 32 -4.59 2.25 -1.64
N ILE A 33 -5.25 3.41 -1.64
CA ILE A 33 -6.69 3.60 -1.61
C ILE A 33 -7.02 4.75 -2.55
N ASP A 34 -7.81 4.50 -3.59
CA ASP A 34 -8.25 5.54 -4.53
C ASP A 34 -9.73 5.41 -4.83
N PHE A 35 -10.38 6.54 -5.12
CA PHE A 35 -11.83 6.57 -5.36
C PHE A 35 -12.25 5.84 -6.64
N ALA A 36 -11.40 5.84 -7.67
CA ALA A 36 -11.67 5.11 -8.92
C ALA A 36 -11.45 3.60 -8.78
N ASN A 37 -10.90 3.15 -7.65
CA ASN A 37 -10.49 1.77 -7.38
C ASN A 37 -9.59 1.20 -8.48
N GLN A 38 -8.78 2.07 -9.08
CA GLN A 38 -7.76 1.65 -10.04
C GLN A 38 -6.60 0.98 -9.31
N TYR A 39 -6.24 1.49 -8.13
CA TYR A 39 -5.06 1.13 -7.38
C TYR A 39 -5.36 0.54 -6.00
N THR A 40 -6.58 0.76 -5.45
CA THR A 40 -7.01 0.16 -4.18
C THR A 40 -6.70 -1.34 -4.13
N GLY A 41 -5.94 -1.78 -3.12
CA GLY A 41 -5.56 -3.18 -2.93
C GLY A 41 -4.14 -3.55 -3.39
N GLN A 42 -3.41 -2.62 -4.03
CA GLN A 42 -2.02 -2.80 -4.42
C GLN A 42 -1.03 -2.38 -3.32
N ILE A 43 0.20 -2.88 -3.42
CA ILE A 43 1.34 -2.37 -2.65
C ILE A 43 2.23 -1.54 -3.57
N TYR A 44 2.34 -0.25 -3.23
CA TYR A 44 3.17 0.74 -3.89
C TYR A 44 4.31 1.17 -2.94
N GLU A 45 5.42 1.65 -3.46
CA GLU A 45 6.49 2.25 -2.66
C GLU A 45 6.62 3.74 -2.98
N GLU A 46 6.01 4.56 -2.13
CA GLU A 46 5.94 6.00 -2.26
C GLU A 46 7.34 6.61 -2.20
N ARG A 47 7.68 7.39 -3.24
CA ARG A 47 9.00 8.00 -3.44
C ARG A 47 10.15 6.97 -3.34
N GLY A 48 9.87 5.74 -3.77
CA GLY A 48 10.82 4.62 -3.87
C GLY A 48 10.75 3.95 -5.23
N ARG A 49 10.64 2.62 -5.24
CA ARG A 49 10.62 1.78 -6.45
C ARG A 49 9.29 1.81 -7.21
N GLY A 50 8.26 2.45 -6.68
CA GLY A 50 6.96 2.59 -7.34
C GLY A 50 6.09 1.34 -7.17
N PHE A 51 5.46 0.85 -8.24
CA PHE A 51 4.55 -0.30 -8.18
C PHE A 51 5.31 -1.59 -7.85
N LEU A 52 5.10 -2.12 -6.64
CA LEU A 52 5.70 -3.39 -6.23
C LEU A 52 4.78 -4.56 -6.54
N ALA A 53 3.49 -4.50 -6.17
CA ALA A 53 2.51 -5.52 -6.51
C ALA A 53 1.17 -4.88 -6.82
N MET A 54 0.66 -5.09 -8.04
CA MET A 54 -0.70 -4.69 -8.40
C MET A 54 -1.72 -5.56 -7.66
N ARG A 55 -2.96 -5.08 -7.52
CA ARG A 55 -4.07 -5.89 -7.02
C ARG A 55 -4.16 -7.21 -7.81
N GLY A 56 -4.25 -8.32 -7.09
CA GLY A 56 -4.26 -9.67 -7.65
C GLY A 56 -2.90 -10.32 -7.81
N GLN A 57 -1.80 -9.67 -7.42
CA GLN A 57 -0.45 -10.20 -7.60
C GLN A 57 0.21 -10.60 -6.28
N ALA A 58 0.89 -11.75 -6.32
CA ALA A 58 1.99 -12.06 -5.42
C ALA A 58 3.31 -11.79 -6.16
N VAL A 59 4.21 -11.04 -5.52
CA VAL A 59 5.44 -10.56 -6.14
C VAL A 59 6.65 -10.86 -5.26
N TYR A 60 7.75 -11.24 -5.90
CA TYR A 60 9.07 -11.34 -5.31
C TYR A 60 9.97 -10.21 -5.84
N VAL A 61 10.66 -9.51 -4.95
CA VAL A 61 11.63 -8.48 -5.29
C VAL A 61 13.01 -8.98 -4.85
N PRO A 62 13.88 -9.44 -5.77
CA PRO A 62 15.24 -9.85 -5.46
C PRO A 62 16.16 -8.63 -5.23
N ASP A 63 17.41 -8.87 -4.84
CA ASP A 63 18.49 -7.87 -4.68
C ASP A 63 18.77 -6.98 -5.91
N SER A 64 18.22 -7.31 -7.09
CA SER A 64 18.26 -6.42 -8.25
C SER A 64 17.27 -5.25 -8.15
N GLY A 65 16.32 -5.32 -7.20
CA GLY A 65 15.24 -4.35 -6.97
C GLY A 65 14.10 -4.40 -7.98
N ARG A 66 14.13 -5.34 -8.94
CA ARG A 66 13.11 -5.46 -9.99
C ARG A 66 11.99 -6.42 -9.57
N PRO A 67 10.74 -5.95 -9.38
CA PRO A 67 9.64 -6.80 -8.97
C PRO A 67 9.33 -7.88 -10.02
N VAL A 68 9.14 -9.13 -9.58
CA VAL A 68 8.78 -10.29 -10.41
C VAL A 68 7.47 -10.88 -9.90
N VAL A 69 6.45 -10.93 -10.75
CA VAL A 69 5.18 -11.59 -10.41
C VAL A 69 5.41 -13.09 -10.32
N ILE A 70 5.07 -13.66 -9.17
CA ILE A 70 5.25 -15.09 -8.85
C ILE A 70 3.93 -15.82 -8.57
N GLY A 71 2.81 -15.09 -8.53
CA GLY A 71 1.51 -15.69 -8.32
C GLY A 71 0.35 -14.77 -8.69
N ASN A 72 -0.77 -15.40 -9.05
CA ASN A 72 -2.05 -14.75 -9.28
C ASN A 72 -2.98 -15.07 -8.10
N LEU A 73 -3.55 -14.04 -7.48
CA LEU A 73 -4.40 -14.12 -6.28
C LEU A 73 -5.90 -14.04 -6.61
N GLN A 74 -6.26 -13.96 -7.89
CA GLN A 74 -7.64 -13.85 -8.36
C GLN A 74 -7.91 -14.81 -9.52
N GLN A 75 -9.16 -15.27 -9.60
CA GLN A 75 -9.69 -16.12 -10.66
C GLN A 75 -10.17 -15.30 -11.86
N SER A 76 -10.56 -14.03 -11.65
CA SER A 76 -10.94 -13.11 -12.73
C SER A 76 -10.38 -11.71 -12.49
N ALA A 77 -10.32 -10.90 -13.56
CA ALA A 77 -9.74 -9.55 -13.50
C ALA A 77 -10.50 -8.61 -12.54
N ASP A 78 -11.79 -8.86 -12.32
CA ASP A 78 -12.68 -7.99 -11.53
C ASP A 78 -12.97 -8.54 -10.14
N GLU A 79 -12.60 -9.78 -9.82
CA GLU A 79 -12.95 -10.44 -8.54
C GLU A 79 -12.56 -9.58 -7.33
N LEU A 80 -11.29 -9.18 -7.24
CA LEU A 80 -10.80 -8.39 -6.11
C LEU A 80 -11.21 -6.92 -6.19
N LYS A 81 -11.67 -6.44 -7.35
CA LYS A 81 -12.24 -5.09 -7.45
C LYS A 81 -13.67 -5.07 -6.93
N ALA A 82 -14.43 -6.15 -7.18
CA ALA A 82 -15.84 -6.27 -6.82
C ALA A 82 -16.08 -6.29 -5.30
N ILE A 83 -15.08 -6.67 -4.49
CA ILE A 83 -15.20 -6.64 -3.02
C ILE A 83 -15.10 -5.23 -2.44
N ILE A 84 -14.66 -4.24 -3.21
CA ILE A 84 -14.42 -2.88 -2.72
C ILE A 84 -15.75 -2.14 -2.60
N LYS A 85 -16.06 -1.67 -1.39
CA LYS A 85 -17.30 -0.95 -1.11
C LYS A 85 -17.10 0.54 -1.35
N VAL A 86 -17.58 1.03 -2.50
CA VAL A 86 -17.50 2.44 -2.86
C VAL A 86 -18.40 3.26 -1.93
N ASN A 87 -17.88 4.38 -1.40
CA ASN A 87 -18.60 5.26 -0.45
C ASN A 87 -19.04 4.58 0.86
N ASP A 88 -18.38 3.51 1.26
CA ASP A 88 -18.66 2.78 2.49
C ASP A 88 -17.36 2.29 3.15
N TRP A 89 -17.50 1.74 4.36
CA TRP A 89 -16.38 1.25 5.15
C TRP A 89 -15.79 -0.02 4.55
N ASN A 90 -14.48 0.04 4.30
CA ASN A 90 -13.66 -1.12 3.93
C ASN A 90 -12.74 -1.50 5.08
N GLN A 91 -12.57 -2.79 5.32
CA GLN A 91 -11.60 -3.30 6.28
C GLN A 91 -10.27 -3.54 5.55
N VAL A 92 -9.22 -2.84 5.99
CA VAL A 92 -7.84 -3.10 5.54
C VAL A 92 -7.08 -3.77 6.68
N HIS A 93 -6.40 -4.87 6.37
CA HIS A 93 -5.49 -5.54 7.28
C HIS A 93 -4.15 -5.77 6.57
N ILE A 94 -3.08 -5.20 7.13
CA ILE A 94 -1.72 -5.32 6.59
C ILE A 94 -0.91 -6.19 7.54
N VAL A 95 -0.30 -7.25 7.01
CA VAL A 95 0.61 -8.12 7.73
C VAL A 95 2.01 -7.91 7.17
N ALA A 96 2.89 -7.32 7.97
CA ALA A 96 4.29 -7.12 7.60
C ALA A 96 5.19 -7.98 8.51
N ARG A 97 5.60 -9.16 8.04
CA ARG A 97 6.39 -10.14 8.79
C ARG A 97 7.65 -10.53 8.03
N GLY A 98 8.81 -10.37 8.65
CA GLY A 98 10.09 -10.57 7.96
C GLY A 98 10.15 -9.68 6.70
N THR A 99 10.53 -10.26 5.56
CA THR A 99 10.59 -9.58 4.26
C THR A 99 9.25 -9.57 3.53
N THR A 100 8.21 -10.19 4.08
CA THR A 100 6.89 -10.27 3.46
C THR A 100 5.94 -9.18 3.95
N ILE A 101 5.29 -8.51 3.02
CA ILE A 101 4.18 -7.59 3.25
C ILE A 101 2.95 -8.14 2.50
N MET A 102 1.86 -8.33 3.22
CA MET A 102 0.59 -8.81 2.66
C MET A 102 -0.51 -7.81 2.99
N GLN A 103 -1.29 -7.44 1.99
CA GLN A 103 -2.49 -6.64 2.13
C GLN A 103 -3.73 -7.51 1.99
N ILE A 104 -4.64 -7.37 2.95
CA ILE A 104 -5.96 -8.00 2.96
C ILE A 104 -6.99 -6.89 2.96
N LEU A 105 -7.96 -6.98 2.05
CA LEU A 105 -9.07 -6.05 1.92
C LEU A 105 -10.38 -6.82 2.01
N ASN A 106 -11.26 -6.44 2.94
CA ASN A 106 -12.56 -7.07 3.16
C ASN A 106 -12.51 -8.61 3.24
N GLY A 107 -11.44 -9.15 3.85
CA GLY A 107 -11.23 -10.58 4.03
C GLY A 107 -10.48 -11.31 2.91
N ALA A 108 -10.24 -10.67 1.76
CA ALA A 108 -9.48 -11.26 0.65
C ALA A 108 -8.05 -10.72 0.60
N VAL A 109 -7.07 -11.59 0.30
CA VAL A 109 -5.68 -11.18 0.06
C VAL A 109 -5.61 -10.49 -1.29
N THR A 110 -5.27 -9.20 -1.31
CA THR A 110 -5.25 -8.42 -2.55
C THR A 110 -3.87 -8.27 -3.16
N SER A 111 -2.82 -8.30 -2.34
CA SER A 111 -1.43 -8.25 -2.81
C SER A 111 -0.47 -8.82 -1.78
N ILE A 112 0.60 -9.43 -2.29
CA ILE A 112 1.71 -9.94 -1.48
C ILE A 112 3.02 -9.46 -2.13
N VAL A 113 3.93 -8.93 -1.32
CA VAL A 113 5.31 -8.64 -1.72
C VAL A 113 6.25 -9.38 -0.79
N VAL A 114 7.17 -10.17 -1.33
CA VAL A 114 8.36 -10.69 -0.65
C VAL A 114 9.54 -9.85 -1.11
N ASP A 115 10.06 -8.99 -0.24
CA ASP A 115 11.07 -7.99 -0.58
C ASP A 115 12.45 -8.37 -0.02
N ASP A 116 13.21 -9.09 -0.84
CA ASP A 116 14.58 -9.48 -0.55
C ASP A 116 15.61 -8.51 -1.13
N ASP A 117 15.20 -7.34 -1.63
CA ASP A 117 16.11 -6.27 -2.02
C ASP A 117 16.76 -5.62 -0.80
N THR A 118 17.87 -6.19 -0.35
CA THR A 118 18.56 -5.79 0.89
C THR A 118 19.02 -4.34 0.89
N LYS A 119 19.15 -3.71 -0.29
CA LYS A 119 19.63 -2.33 -0.43
C LYS A 119 18.50 -1.32 -0.21
N ASN A 120 17.30 -1.62 -0.71
CA ASN A 120 16.20 -0.66 -0.70
C ASN A 120 15.09 -1.01 0.30
N ARG A 121 14.96 -2.28 0.70
CA ARG A 121 13.90 -2.72 1.59
C ARG A 121 13.96 -2.04 2.95
N GLN A 122 12.79 -1.89 3.57
CA GLN A 122 12.67 -1.50 4.97
C GLN A 122 12.02 -2.64 5.79
N LEU A 123 12.66 -3.01 6.89
CA LEU A 123 12.13 -4.04 7.80
C LEU A 123 11.38 -3.44 9.00
N SER A 124 11.56 -2.15 9.25
CA SER A 124 10.93 -1.40 10.32
C SER A 124 10.76 0.05 9.93
N GLY A 125 9.81 0.74 10.55
CA GLY A 125 9.60 2.16 10.33
C GLY A 125 8.29 2.59 10.94
N LEU A 126 7.81 3.74 10.50
CA LEU A 126 6.59 4.37 10.94
C LEU A 126 5.37 3.80 10.19
N ILE A 127 4.20 4.01 10.78
CA ILE A 127 2.90 3.83 10.14
C ILE A 127 2.31 5.21 9.91
N GLY A 128 1.71 5.44 8.74
CA GLY A 128 1.13 6.73 8.38
C GLY A 128 -0.15 6.58 7.57
N PHE A 129 -1.00 7.61 7.62
CA PHE A 129 -2.21 7.71 6.82
C PHE A 129 -2.06 8.89 5.88
N GLN A 130 -2.01 8.62 4.58
CA GLN A 130 -1.70 9.63 3.58
C GLN A 130 -2.95 10.42 3.20
N MET A 131 -2.82 11.74 3.17
CA MET A 131 -3.69 12.64 2.40
C MET A 131 -2.87 13.11 1.20
N HIS A 132 -3.15 12.55 0.01
CA HIS A 132 -2.43 12.94 -1.20
C HIS A 132 -2.75 14.40 -1.58
N VAL A 133 -1.83 15.06 -2.28
CA VAL A 133 -2.09 16.39 -2.86
C VAL A 133 -3.08 16.24 -4.03
N GLY A 134 -4.07 17.11 -4.13
CA GLY A 134 -5.05 17.07 -5.20
C GLY A 134 -6.28 17.91 -4.92
N GLU A 135 -7.35 17.64 -5.66
CA GLU A 135 -8.67 18.22 -5.41
C GLU A 135 -9.13 17.98 -3.96
N PRO A 136 -9.94 18.87 -3.39
CA PRO A 136 -10.47 18.71 -2.03
C PRO A 136 -11.09 17.32 -1.83
N MET A 137 -10.61 16.61 -0.82
CA MET A 137 -11.05 15.25 -0.54
C MET A 137 -11.16 14.97 0.95
N LYS A 138 -11.95 13.95 1.27
CA LYS A 138 -12.11 13.43 2.62
C LYS A 138 -11.81 11.94 2.60
N VAL A 139 -10.99 11.51 3.56
CA VAL A 139 -10.78 10.11 3.91
C VAL A 139 -11.01 9.96 5.41
N GLU A 140 -11.66 8.87 5.81
CA GLU A 140 -12.02 8.61 7.21
C GLU A 140 -11.44 7.26 7.63
N PHE A 141 -10.72 7.27 8.75
CA PHE A 141 -10.15 6.07 9.35
C PHE A 141 -10.74 5.88 10.74
N ARG A 142 -11.14 4.65 11.06
CA ARG A 142 -11.60 4.26 12.41
C ARG A 142 -11.07 2.89 12.74
N ASN A 143 -11.15 2.50 14.01
CA ASN A 143 -10.87 1.14 14.43
C ASN A 143 -9.43 0.71 14.05
N ILE A 144 -8.45 1.49 14.48
CA ILE A 144 -7.03 1.29 14.15
C ILE A 144 -6.39 0.45 15.25
N TRP A 145 -5.93 -0.75 14.90
CA TRP A 145 -5.23 -1.66 15.80
C TRP A 145 -3.85 -2.00 15.29
N LEU A 146 -2.91 -2.18 16.22
CA LEU A 146 -1.54 -2.57 15.93
C LEU A 146 -1.14 -3.73 16.83
N LYS A 147 -0.61 -4.79 16.22
CA LYS A 147 0.05 -5.89 16.92
C LYS A 147 1.49 -6.01 16.42
N LYS A 148 2.45 -5.89 17.34
CA LYS A 148 3.85 -6.21 17.05
C LYS A 148 3.99 -7.74 16.97
N LEU A 149 4.59 -8.22 15.88
CA LEU A 149 4.82 -9.64 15.60
C LEU A 149 6.20 -10.09 16.05
#